data_AF-A0A0F8XF27-F1
#
_entry.id   AF-A0A0F8XF27-F1
#
_cell.length_a   1.000
_cell.length_b   1.000
_cell.length_c   1.000
_cell.angle_alpha   90.00
_cell.angle_beta   90.00
_cell.angle_gamma   90.00
#
_symmetry.space_group_name_H-M   'P 1'
#
loop_
_entity.id
_entity.type
_entity.pdbx_description
1 polymer ?
#
loop_
_entity_poly.entity_id
_entity_poly.type
_entity_poly.pdbx_seq_one_letter_code
_entity_poly.pdbx_strand_id
1 'polypeptide(L)' 'LSYHALDWVIVGAETGNRKGRVIPKLSWLQMIVDFSYHENIPLWMKDNLRGIWPGELIQERPST' A
#
# COMPACT_ATOMS: atom_id res chain seq x y z
N LEU A 1 -6.31 6.36 24.75
CA LEU A 1 -6.53 5.37 23.68
C LEU A 1 -7.02 6.13 22.46
N SER A 2 -6.14 6.52 21.55
CA SER A 2 -6.59 6.94 20.21
C SER A 2 -7.03 5.68 19.48
N TYR A 3 -8.34 5.51 19.30
CA TYR A 3 -8.89 4.49 18.41
C TYR A 3 -8.68 4.99 16.98
N HIS A 4 -7.59 4.59 16.33
CA HIS A 4 -7.60 4.59 14.87
C HIS A 4 -8.42 3.36 14.43
N ALA A 5 -9.36 3.54 13.51
CA ALA A 5 -10.17 2.42 13.00
C ALA A 5 -9.35 1.43 12.15
N LEU A 6 -8.08 1.74 11.88
CA LEU A 6 -7.15 1.00 11.04
C LEU A 6 -5.76 1.01 11.68
N ASP A 7 -5.24 -0.17 12.00
CA ASP A 7 -3.92 -0.34 12.61
C ASP A 7 -2.79 -0.52 11.58
N TRP A 8 -3.12 -1.00 10.37
CA TRP A 8 -2.13 -1.36 9.36
C TRP A 8 -2.72 -1.39 7.96
N VAL A 9 -1.98 -0.90 6.98
CA VAL A 9 -2.32 -1.03 5.55
C VAL A 9 -1.31 -1.95 4.86
N ILE A 10 -1.82 -2.96 4.17
CA ILE A 10 -1.05 -3.85 3.29
C ILE A 10 -1.58 -3.66 1.87
N VAL A 11 -0.72 -3.25 0.94
CA VAL A 11 -1.11 -2.98 -0.46
C VAL A 11 -0.30 -3.81 -1.44
N GLY A 12 -0.97 -4.30 -2.49
CA GLY A 12 -0.31 -5.01 -3.59
C GLY A 12 -1.17 -5.02 -4.85
N ALA A 13 -0.54 -5.27 -6.00
CA ALA A 13 -1.27 -5.45 -7.25
C ALA A 13 -2.04 -6.78 -7.25
N GLU A 14 -3.23 -6.80 -7.87
CA GLU A 14 -3.92 -8.06 -8.23
C GLU A 14 -2.96 -8.96 -9.02
N THR A 15 -2.98 -10.28 -8.82
CA THR A 15 -2.15 -11.27 -9.54
C THR A 15 -3.01 -12.33 -10.24
N GLY A 16 -2.46 -13.02 -11.24
CA GLY A 16 -3.15 -14.08 -11.98
C GLY A 16 -3.77 -13.63 -13.32
N ASN A 17 -4.52 -14.53 -13.96
CA ASN A 17 -4.96 -14.42 -15.37
C ASN A 17 -6.44 -14.05 -15.53
N ARG A 18 -7.04 -13.35 -14.56
CA ARG A 18 -8.44 -12.91 -14.67
C ARG A 18 -8.59 -11.94 -15.85
N LYS A 19 -9.58 -12.19 -16.72
CA LYS A 19 -9.94 -11.25 -17.80
C LYS A 19 -10.34 -9.90 -17.18
N GLY A 20 -9.82 -8.81 -17.75
CA GLY A 20 -10.09 -7.45 -17.24
C GLY A 20 -9.37 -7.12 -15.92
N ARG A 21 -8.25 -7.79 -15.62
CA ARG A 21 -7.34 -7.36 -14.55
C ARG A 21 -6.85 -5.93 -14.81
N VAL A 22 -6.79 -5.14 -13.74
CA VAL A 22 -6.29 -3.77 -13.78
C VAL A 22 -4.86 -3.74 -13.24
N ILE A 23 -3.96 -3.11 -13.99
CA ILE A 23 -2.64 -2.73 -13.48
C ILE A 23 -2.82 -1.44 -12.67
N PRO A 24 -2.48 -1.41 -11.37
CA PRO A 24 -2.62 -0.20 -10.56
C PRO A 24 -1.89 1.00 -11.17
N LYS A 25 -2.51 2.18 -11.11
CA LYS A 25 -1.85 3.43 -11.47
C LYS A 25 -0.91 3.86 -10.33
N LEU A 26 0.24 4.45 -10.68
CA LEU A 26 1.14 5.05 -9.68
C LEU A 26 0.42 6.06 -8.78
N SER A 27 -0.46 6.89 -9.34
CA SER A 27 -1.23 7.86 -8.57
C SER A 27 -2.12 7.24 -7.49
N TRP A 28 -2.62 6.02 -7.69
CA TRP A 28 -3.40 5.32 -6.68
C TRP A 28 -2.53 4.89 -5.51
N LEU A 29 -1.30 4.42 -5.79
CA LEU A 29 -0.33 4.10 -4.75
C LEU A 29 0.08 5.36 -3.98
N GLN A 30 0.30 6.48 -4.68
CA GLN A 30 0.64 7.75 -4.03
C GLN A 30 -0.46 8.20 -3.07
N MET A 31 -1.73 8.10 -3.46
CA MET A 31 -2.85 8.43 -2.57
C MET A 31 -2.88 7.55 -1.31
N ILE A 32 -2.54 6.26 -1.43
CA ILE A 32 -2.47 5.34 -0.28
C ILE A 32 -1.30 5.72 0.63
N VAL A 33 -0.14 6.05 0.06
CA VAL A 33 1.03 6.53 0.81
C VAL A 33 0.71 7.81 1.57
N ASP A 34 0.13 8.79 0.88
CA ASP A 34 -0.23 10.09 1.48
C ASP A 34 -1.22 9.89 2.62
N PHE A 35 -2.26 9.07 2.43
CA PHE A 35 -3.23 8.74 3.47
C PHE A 35 -2.56 8.06 4.68
N SER A 36 -1.79 6.99 4.45
CA SER A 36 -1.09 6.28 5.53
C SER A 36 -0.15 7.19 6.32
N TYR A 37 0.58 8.06 5.62
CA TYR A 37 1.48 9.04 6.24
C TYR A 37 0.72 10.04 7.12
N HIS A 38 -0.37 10.64 6.61
CA HIS A 38 -1.15 11.64 7.34
C HIS A 38 -1.85 11.06 8.57
N GLU A 39 -2.32 9.82 8.48
CA GLU A 39 -3.02 9.14 9.58
C GLU A 39 -2.08 8.42 10.56
N ASN A 40 -0.76 8.47 10.32
CA ASN A 40 0.25 7.71 11.07
C ASN A 40 -0.04 6.20 11.11
N ILE A 41 -0.54 5.65 10.00
CA ILE A 41 -0.84 4.23 9.87
C ILE A 41 0.34 3.57 9.13
N PRO A 42 0.99 2.54 9.72
CA PRO A 42 2.04 1.80 9.03
C PRO A 42 1.57 1.29 7.66
N LEU A 43 2.43 1.42 6.66
CA LEU A 43 2.16 0.93 5.31
C LEU A 43 3.16 -0.14 4.89
N TRP A 44 2.64 -1.24 4.37
CA TRP A 44 3.45 -2.32 3.82
C TRP A 44 3.08 -2.59 2.35
N MET A 45 4.04 -2.44 1.45
CA MET A 45 3.90 -2.66 0.02
C MET A 45 4.41 -4.06 -0.38
N LYS A 46 3.59 -4.82 -1.10
CA LYS A 46 4.01 -6.12 -1.68
C LYS A 46 5.09 -5.94 -2.74
N ASP A 47 5.99 -6.92 -2.85
CA ASP A 47 7.03 -6.98 -3.90
C ASP A 47 6.48 -6.86 -5.31
N ASN A 48 5.23 -7.29 -5.53
CA ASN A 48 4.57 -7.20 -6.83
C ASN A 48 4.24 -5.75 -7.28
N LEU A 49 4.63 -4.73 -6.50
CA LEU A 49 4.55 -3.32 -6.85
C LEU A 49 5.85 -2.74 -7.45
N ARG A 50 6.97 -3.47 -7.47
CA ARG A 50 8.27 -2.94 -7.99
C ARG A 50 8.25 -2.45 -9.44
N GLY A 51 7.29 -2.92 -10.25
CA GLY A 51 7.10 -2.45 -11.63
C GLY A 51 6.22 -1.20 -11.75
N ILE A 52 5.70 -0.68 -10.64
CA ILE A 52 4.76 0.45 -10.61
C ILE A 52 5.29 1.55 -9.68
N TRP A 53 5.81 1.17 -8.51
CA TRP A 53 6.39 2.09 -7.54
C TRP A 53 7.85 2.41 -7.92
N PRO A 54 8.21 3.70 -8.09
CA PRO A 54 9.52 4.07 -8.63
C PRO A 54 10.67 3.98 -7.60
N GLY A 55 10.36 3.88 -6.31
CA GLY A 55 11.34 3.88 -5.23
C GLY A 55 11.43 2.54 -4.49
N GLU A 56 12.14 2.57 -3.37
CA GLU A 56 12.10 1.46 -2.42
C GLU A 56 10.68 1.26 -1.89
N LEU A 57 10.30 0.00 -1.73
CA LEU A 57 9.00 -0.36 -1.19
C LEU A 57 8.92 0.00 0.29
N ILE A 58 7.81 0.57 0.71
CA ILE A 58 7.54 0.85 2.13
C ILE A 58 7.23 -0.49 2.82
N GLN A 59 7.86 -0.72 3.98
CA GLN A 59 7.82 -2.01 4.71
C GLN A 59 7.55 -1.79 6.20
N GLU A 60 6.71 -0.83 6.54
CA GLU A 60 6.39 -0.51 7.92
C GLU A 60 5.43 -1.54 8.51
N ARG A 61 5.52 -1.73 9.83
CA ARG A 61 4.69 -2.66 10.60
C ARG A 61 4.23 -1.96 11.88
N PRO A 62 3.07 -2.34 12.44
CA PRO A 62 2.66 -1.86 13.76
C PRO A 62 3.69 -2.22 14.83
N SER A 63 3.91 -1.29 15.75
CA SER A 63 4.63 -1.56 17.00
C SER A 63 3.79 -2.53 17.84
N THR A 64 4.42 -3.60 18.36
CA THR A 64 3.78 -4.53 19.31
C THR A 64 3.61 -3.87 20.68
#